data_AF-A0A5C7Q3Q8-F1
#
_entry.id   AF-A0A5C7Q3Q8-F1
#
_cell.length_a   1.000
_cell.length_b   1.000
_cell.length_c   1.000
_cell.angle_alpha   90.00
_cell.angle_beta   90.00
_cell.angle_gamma   90.00
#
_symmetry.space_group_name_H-M   'P 1'
#
loop_
_entity.id
_entity.type
_entity.pdbx_description
1 polymer ?
#
loop_
_entity_poly.entity_id
_entity_poly.type
_entity_poly.pdbx_seq_one_letter_code
_entity_poly.pdbx_strand_id
1 'polypeptide(L)'
;MHPMTMGHVLLIERVAPPFAPWRATEDRIGAGSIMLFVAIVTRAWRDAAAVLERPSWVWRWKAAMISRRVNADGKAAATVEEYLKSQVNIPEATHWQRDNMEPTGAEMSHALMVVLMQLGHSRAEALDTPLRLALWDQMVIQEQNGAVSLESDGSSKKAAKEKAIADLERRLACQTKP
;
A
#
# COMPACT_ATOMS: atom_id res chain seq x y z
N MET A 1 10.78 -11.67 1.37
CA MET A 1 10.53 -10.36 2.01
C MET A 1 9.63 -10.61 3.20
N HIS A 2 9.83 -9.90 4.31
CA HIS A 2 8.93 -10.03 5.46
C HIS A 2 7.59 -9.36 5.14
N PRO A 3 6.46 -9.85 5.66
CA PRO A 3 5.19 -9.14 5.51
C PRO A 3 5.32 -7.73 6.07
N MET A 4 4.84 -6.74 5.33
CA MET A 4 4.88 -5.35 5.78
C MET A 4 3.94 -5.19 6.96
N THR A 5 4.45 -4.67 8.08
CA THR A 5 3.67 -4.36 9.29
C THR A 5 3.44 -2.86 9.43
N MET A 6 2.54 -2.45 10.32
CA MET A 6 2.34 -1.03 10.64
C MET A 6 3.64 -0.34 11.08
N GLY A 7 4.50 -1.02 11.82
CA GLY A 7 5.83 -0.52 12.17
C GLY A 7 6.71 -0.24 10.95
N HIS A 8 6.65 -1.08 9.91
CA HIS A 8 7.35 -0.81 8.65
C HIS A 8 6.77 0.42 7.95
N VAL A 9 5.44 0.57 7.91
CA VAL A 9 4.77 1.71 7.26
C VAL A 9 5.17 3.03 7.90
N LEU A 10 5.12 3.13 9.23
CA LEU A 10 5.52 4.35 9.94
C LEU A 10 7.02 4.66 9.77
N LEU A 11 7.87 3.64 9.71
CA LEU A 11 9.29 3.84 9.39
C LEU A 11 9.47 4.37 7.97
N ILE A 12 8.79 3.78 6.98
CA ILE A 12 8.87 4.20 5.59
C ILE A 12 8.35 5.64 5.43
N GLU A 13 7.25 6.01 6.07
CA GLU A 13 6.74 7.40 6.08
C GLU A 13 7.76 8.40 6.62
N ARG A 14 8.52 8.00 7.64
CA ARG A 14 9.53 8.86 8.27
C ARG A 14 10.77 9.05 7.41
N VAL A 15 11.30 7.98 6.81
CA VAL A 15 12.64 8.01 6.16
C VAL A 15 12.61 7.81 4.64
N ALA A 16 11.57 7.20 4.07
CA ALA A 16 11.38 7.04 2.64
C ALA A 16 9.97 7.48 2.19
N PRO A 17 9.61 8.78 2.35
CA PRO A 17 8.28 9.30 2.02
C PRO A 17 7.74 8.94 0.62
N PRO A 18 8.57 8.83 -0.45
CA PRO A 18 8.10 8.45 -1.79
C PRO A 18 7.54 7.02 -1.90
N PHE A 19 7.77 6.18 -0.89
CA PHE A 19 7.29 4.81 -0.82
C PHE A 19 6.24 4.59 0.27
N ALA A 20 5.80 5.67 0.92
CA ALA A 20 4.67 5.58 1.84
C ALA A 20 3.45 5.13 1.01
N PRO A 21 2.79 4.02 1.38
CA PRO A 21 1.72 3.43 0.56
C PRO A 21 0.54 4.37 0.30
N TRP A 22 0.42 5.45 1.07
CA TRP A 22 -0.66 6.42 1.02
C TRP A 22 -0.29 7.75 0.37
N ARG A 23 1.00 8.01 0.11
CA ARG A 23 1.41 9.25 -0.52
C ARG A 23 1.52 9.03 -2.02
N ALA A 24 0.54 9.52 -2.76
CA ALA A 24 0.70 9.80 -4.18
C ALA A 24 1.77 10.88 -4.30
N THR A 25 3.02 10.49 -4.47
CA THR A 25 4.11 11.44 -4.68
C THR A 25 4.41 11.47 -6.16
N GLU A 26 4.11 12.62 -6.77
CA GLU A 26 4.52 13.02 -8.13
C GLU A 26 6.05 13.16 -8.25
N ASP A 27 6.77 13.03 -7.13
CA ASP A 27 8.21 13.15 -7.06
C ASP A 27 8.93 11.91 -7.59
N ARG A 28 9.92 12.15 -8.46
CA ARG A 28 10.79 11.12 -9.03
C ARG A 28 11.39 10.25 -7.92
N ILE A 29 11.00 8.98 -7.94
CA ILE A 29 11.58 7.93 -7.10
C ILE A 29 13.09 7.82 -7.40
N GLY A 30 13.91 8.39 -6.52
CA GLY A 30 15.36 8.23 -6.59
C GLY A 30 15.79 6.83 -6.13
N ALA A 31 16.87 6.29 -6.70
CA ALA A 31 17.40 4.98 -6.32
C ALA A 31 17.84 4.88 -4.85
N GLY A 32 18.16 6.01 -4.21
CA GLY A 32 18.42 6.08 -2.76
C GLY A 32 17.19 5.68 -1.94
N SER A 33 16.01 6.14 -2.36
CA SER A 33 14.74 5.83 -1.70
C SER A 33 14.36 4.35 -1.89
N ILE A 34 14.62 3.76 -3.08
CA ILE A 34 14.40 2.32 -3.35
C ILE A 34 15.25 1.47 -2.41
N MET A 35 16.54 1.82 -2.27
CA MET A 35 17.45 1.09 -1.39
C MET A 35 17.00 1.15 0.06
N LEU A 36 16.57 2.32 0.53
CA LEU A 36 16.10 2.50 1.89
C LEU A 36 14.83 1.68 2.16
N PHE A 37 13.91 1.68 1.20
CA PHE A 37 12.72 0.84 1.23
C PHE A 37 13.08 -0.65 1.35
N VAL A 38 13.91 -1.17 0.43
CA VAL A 38 14.34 -2.58 0.44
C VAL A 38 15.06 -2.92 1.75
N ALA A 39 15.90 -2.02 2.26
CA ALA A 39 16.58 -2.21 3.53
C ALA A 39 15.60 -2.33 4.70
N ILE A 40 14.47 -1.62 4.70
CA ILE A 40 13.45 -1.71 5.74
C ILE A 40 12.66 -3.02 5.62
N VAL A 41 12.16 -3.37 4.43
CA VAL A 41 11.23 -4.51 4.24
C VAL A 41 11.90 -5.90 4.20
N THR A 42 13.23 -5.95 4.18
CA THR A 42 14.01 -7.21 4.19
C THR A 42 14.29 -7.75 5.59
N ARG A 43 13.86 -7.06 6.65
CA ARG A 43 14.09 -7.42 8.06
C ARG A 43 12.86 -7.10 8.90
N ALA A 44 12.87 -7.49 10.17
CA ALA A 44 11.83 -7.04 11.10
C ALA A 44 11.92 -5.52 11.33
N TRP A 45 10.78 -4.85 11.51
CA TRP A 45 10.74 -3.39 11.61
C TRP A 45 11.57 -2.86 12.79
N ARG A 46 11.66 -3.61 13.89
CA ARG A 46 12.48 -3.25 15.07
C ARG A 46 13.97 -3.20 14.71
N ASP A 47 14.44 -4.18 13.95
CA ASP A 47 15.82 -4.23 13.46
C ASP A 47 16.07 -3.14 12.41
N ALA A 48 15.07 -2.83 11.58
CA ALA A 48 15.14 -1.70 10.66
C ALA A 48 15.26 -0.37 11.39
N ALA A 49 14.45 -0.13 12.41
CA ALA A 49 14.52 1.06 13.25
C ALA A 49 15.90 1.19 13.90
N ALA A 50 16.38 0.14 14.55
CA ALA A 50 17.68 0.15 15.25
C ALA A 50 18.84 0.49 14.31
N VAL A 51 18.84 -0.08 13.10
CA VAL A 51 19.88 0.16 12.08
C VAL A 51 19.82 1.59 11.53
N LEU A 52 18.62 2.16 11.40
CA LEU A 52 18.44 3.53 10.92
C LEU A 52 18.85 4.57 11.99
N GLU A 53 18.60 4.29 13.27
CA GLU A 53 18.98 5.17 14.37
C GLU A 53 20.49 5.17 14.62
N ARG A 54 21.15 4.02 14.45
CA ARG A 54 22.60 3.87 14.68
C ARG A 54 23.26 3.11 13.51
N PRO A 55 23.41 3.75 12.34
CA PRO A 55 23.96 3.09 11.17
C PRO A 55 25.46 2.83 11.36
N SER A 56 25.82 1.54 11.47
CA SER A 56 27.22 1.13 11.52
C SER A 56 27.93 1.42 10.18
N TRP A 57 29.25 1.55 10.22
CA TRP A 57 30.06 1.74 9.01
C TRP A 57 29.85 0.61 7.98
N VAL A 58 29.73 -0.64 8.47
CA VAL A 58 29.44 -1.82 7.65
C VAL A 58 28.08 -1.69 6.95
N TRP A 59 27.08 -1.16 7.64
CA TRP A 59 25.77 -0.92 7.05
C TRP A 59 25.84 0.16 5.96
N ARG A 60 26.54 1.27 6.21
CA ARG A 60 26.74 2.33 5.21
C ARG A 60 27.41 1.78 3.95
N TRP A 61 28.39 0.91 4.11
CA TRP A 61 29.06 0.25 2.98
C TRP A 61 28.14 -0.72 2.23
N LYS A 62 27.39 -1.57 2.94
CA LYS A 62 26.39 -2.45 2.31
C LYS A 62 25.30 -1.66 1.58
N ALA A 63 24.82 -0.57 2.18
CA ALA A 63 23.86 0.35 1.59
C ALA A 63 24.41 0.96 0.29
N ALA A 64 25.69 1.36 0.25
CA ALA A 64 26.34 1.86 -0.96
C ALA A 64 26.44 0.81 -2.08
N MET A 65 26.76 -0.45 -1.75
CA MET A 65 26.79 -1.54 -2.75
C MET A 65 25.41 -1.86 -3.30
N ILE A 66 24.40 -1.94 -2.43
CA ILE A 66 23.00 -2.19 -2.85
C ILE A 66 22.51 -1.03 -3.70
N SER A 67 22.81 0.22 -3.33
CA SER A 67 22.45 1.40 -4.11
C SER A 67 23.05 1.37 -5.51
N ARG A 68 24.32 0.96 -5.68
CA ARG A 68 24.92 0.76 -7.00
C ARG A 68 24.19 -0.30 -7.83
N ARG A 69 23.81 -1.42 -7.21
CA ARG A 69 23.11 -2.51 -7.90
C ARG A 69 21.69 -2.12 -8.32
N VAL A 70 20.97 -1.39 -7.46
CA VAL A 70 19.63 -0.87 -7.74
C VAL A 70 19.67 0.21 -8.83
N ASN A 71 20.66 1.12 -8.80
CA ASN A 71 20.86 2.11 -9.86
C ASN A 71 21.17 1.48 -11.23
N ALA A 72 21.77 0.29 -11.24
CA ALA A 72 22.09 -0.43 -12.47
C ALA A 72 20.90 -1.25 -13.01
N ASP A 73 19.86 -1.46 -12.21
CA ASP A 73 18.70 -2.27 -12.58
C ASP A 73 17.46 -1.39 -12.79
N GLY A 74 17.18 -1.06 -14.06
CA GLY A 74 16.01 -0.28 -14.47
C GLY A 74 14.67 -0.93 -14.14
N LYS A 75 14.63 -2.20 -13.69
CA LYS A 75 13.40 -2.89 -13.28
C LYS A 75 13.18 -2.88 -11.76
N ALA A 76 14.15 -2.44 -10.96
CA ALA A 76 14.05 -2.48 -9.51
C ALA A 76 12.88 -1.65 -8.96
N ALA A 77 12.58 -0.51 -9.59
CA ALA A 77 11.42 0.31 -9.24
C ALA A 77 10.10 -0.44 -9.46
N ALA A 78 9.96 -1.14 -10.60
CA ALA A 78 8.77 -1.93 -10.92
C ALA A 78 8.57 -3.09 -9.94
N THR A 79 9.65 -3.76 -9.51
CA THR A 79 9.57 -4.83 -8.50
C THR A 79 9.14 -4.30 -7.13
N VAL A 80 9.61 -3.11 -6.73
CA VAL A 80 9.16 -2.47 -5.48
C VAL A 80 7.70 -2.07 -5.55
N GLU A 81 7.27 -1.53 -6.70
CA GLU A 81 5.87 -1.17 -6.93
C GLU A 81 4.95 -2.41 -6.89
N GLU A 82 5.34 -3.51 -7.53
CA GLU A 82 4.61 -4.78 -7.49
C GLU A 82 4.52 -5.34 -6.06
N TYR A 83 5.64 -5.28 -5.32
CA TYR A 83 5.65 -5.66 -3.91
C TYR A 83 4.68 -4.79 -3.09
N LEU A 84 4.72 -3.47 -3.24
CA LEU A 84 3.80 -2.56 -2.56
C LEU A 84 2.34 -2.88 -2.89
N LYS A 85 2.01 -3.07 -4.17
CA LYS A 85 0.67 -3.49 -4.61
C LYS A 85 0.22 -4.80 -3.96
N SER A 86 1.13 -5.77 -3.79
CA SER A 86 0.81 -7.04 -3.12
C SER A 86 0.46 -6.88 -1.63
N GLN A 87 1.05 -5.89 -0.95
CA GLN A 87 0.81 -5.65 0.47
C GLN A 87 -0.50 -4.89 0.72
N VAL A 88 -0.93 -4.09 -0.25
CA VAL A 88 -2.18 -3.29 -0.22
C VAL A 88 -3.31 -3.98 -1.00
N ASN A 89 -3.17 -5.29 -1.29
CA ASN A 89 -4.24 -6.04 -1.97
C ASN A 89 -5.39 -6.33 -0.99
N ILE A 90 -6.33 -5.39 -0.93
CA ILE A 90 -7.59 -5.43 -0.18
C ILE A 90 -8.72 -5.56 -1.22
N PRO A 91 -9.85 -6.26 -0.93
CA PRO A 91 -11.02 -6.27 -1.80
C PRO A 91 -11.47 -4.86 -2.21
N GLU A 92 -12.00 -4.76 -3.43
CA GLU A 92 -12.60 -3.52 -3.92
C GLU A 92 -13.78 -3.14 -3.02
N ALA A 93 -13.74 -1.93 -2.48
CA ALA A 93 -14.74 -1.38 -1.61
C ALA A 93 -15.51 -0.27 -2.34
N THR A 94 -16.82 -0.39 -2.38
CA THR A 94 -17.69 0.69 -2.86
C THR A 94 -17.93 1.64 -1.69
N HIS A 95 -17.32 2.82 -1.75
CA HIS A 95 -17.53 3.90 -0.77
C HIS A 95 -18.82 4.64 -1.10
N TRP A 96 -19.81 4.61 -0.20
CA TRP A 96 -21.13 5.19 -0.45
C TRP A 96 -21.20 6.70 -0.18
N GLN A 97 -20.16 7.27 0.42
CA GLN A 97 -20.06 8.69 0.77
C GLN A 97 -18.61 9.17 0.66
N ARG A 98 -18.14 9.59 -0.51
CA ARG A 98 -16.96 10.47 -0.63
C ARG A 98 -16.76 10.97 -2.06
N ASP A 99 -17.67 11.83 -2.51
CA ASP A 99 -17.35 12.72 -3.62
C ASP A 99 -16.45 13.84 -3.08
N ASN A 100 -15.20 13.92 -3.57
CA ASN A 100 -14.28 15.06 -3.42
C ASN A 100 -13.42 15.22 -2.14
N MET A 101 -12.99 14.17 -1.44
CA MET A 101 -11.92 14.32 -0.43
C MET A 101 -10.58 13.85 -0.99
N GLU A 102 -9.61 14.76 -1.07
CA GLU A 102 -8.23 14.42 -1.42
C GLU A 102 -7.66 13.44 -0.37
N PRO A 103 -6.96 12.38 -0.80
CA PRO A 103 -6.35 11.42 0.11
C PRO A 103 -5.21 12.08 0.89
N THR A 104 -5.47 12.42 2.14
CA THR A 104 -4.49 12.88 3.12
C THR A 104 -3.62 11.70 3.57
N GLY A 105 -2.54 11.40 2.83
CA GLY A 105 -1.69 10.23 3.03
C GLY A 105 -0.96 10.10 4.40
N ALA A 106 -0.94 11.13 5.24
CA ALA A 106 -0.43 11.02 6.62
C ALA A 106 -1.50 10.56 7.62
N GLU A 107 -2.79 10.60 7.25
CA GLU A 107 -3.90 10.26 8.13
C GLU A 107 -4.19 8.76 8.16
N MET A 108 -3.87 8.01 7.10
CA MET A 108 -4.25 6.59 7.01
C MET A 108 -3.47 5.70 7.98
N SER A 109 -2.15 5.87 8.11
CA SER A 109 -1.35 5.08 9.07
C SER A 109 -1.75 5.35 10.52
N HIS A 110 -2.09 6.60 10.83
CA HIS A 110 -2.61 6.98 12.15
C HIS A 110 -4.03 6.45 12.38
N ALA A 111 -4.90 6.51 11.38
CA ALA A 111 -6.25 5.95 11.46
C ALA A 111 -6.23 4.43 11.68
N LEU A 112 -5.35 3.72 10.97
CA LEU A 112 -5.12 2.28 11.17
C LEU A 112 -4.62 1.97 12.58
N MET A 113 -3.67 2.75 13.10
CA MET A 113 -3.20 2.61 14.47
C MET A 113 -4.34 2.81 15.49
N VAL A 114 -5.19 3.82 15.28
CA VAL A 114 -6.35 4.08 16.15
C VAL A 114 -7.34 2.93 16.09
N VAL A 115 -7.64 2.40 14.90
CA VAL A 115 -8.51 1.24 14.72
C VAL A 115 -7.99 0.02 15.47
N LEU A 116 -6.71 -0.31 15.31
CA LEU A 116 -6.10 -1.44 16.03
C LEU A 116 -6.17 -1.25 17.55
N MET A 117 -5.94 -0.03 18.03
CA MET A 117 -6.08 0.28 19.45
C MET A 117 -7.54 0.18 19.94
N GLN A 118 -8.53 0.56 19.12
CA GLN A 118 -9.95 0.38 19.43
C GLN A 118 -10.34 -1.11 19.50
N LEU A 119 -9.70 -1.96 18.70
CA LEU A 119 -9.84 -3.41 18.74
C LEU A 119 -9.11 -4.07 19.93
N GLY A 120 -8.49 -3.27 20.80
CA GLY A 120 -7.85 -3.74 22.03
C GLY A 120 -6.37 -4.12 21.88
N HIS A 121 -5.76 -3.89 20.71
CA HIS A 121 -4.32 -4.09 20.56
C HIS A 121 -3.55 -3.06 21.39
N SER A 122 -2.53 -3.54 22.11
CA SER A 122 -1.52 -2.64 22.67
C SER A 122 -0.75 -1.94 21.54
N ARG A 123 -0.11 -0.81 21.85
CA ARG A 123 0.70 -0.08 20.86
C ARG A 123 1.81 -0.94 20.26
N ALA A 124 2.41 -1.84 21.04
CA ALA A 124 3.45 -2.74 20.55
C ALA A 124 2.88 -3.77 19.55
N GLU A 125 1.76 -4.39 19.90
CA GLU A 125 1.07 -5.34 19.02
C GLU A 125 0.61 -4.65 17.73
N ALA A 126 0.04 -3.45 17.82
CA ALA A 126 -0.40 -2.70 16.65
C ALA A 126 0.73 -2.44 15.64
N LEU A 127 1.96 -2.20 16.11
CA LEU A 127 3.15 -2.01 15.24
C LEU A 127 3.64 -3.33 14.61
N ASP A 128 3.44 -4.45 15.32
CA ASP A 128 3.75 -5.79 14.84
C ASP A 128 2.65 -6.35 13.91
N THR A 129 1.45 -5.73 13.89
CA THR A 129 0.33 -6.14 13.02
C THR A 129 0.67 -5.98 11.53
N PRO A 130 0.45 -7.03 10.71
CA PRO A 130 0.58 -6.94 9.26
C PRO A 130 -0.35 -5.87 8.66
N LEU A 131 0.18 -5.06 7.76
CA LEU A 131 -0.54 -3.94 7.13
C LEU A 131 -1.85 -4.39 6.48
N ARG A 132 -1.81 -5.52 5.75
CA ARG A 132 -2.99 -6.09 5.11
C ARG A 132 -4.11 -6.42 6.10
N LEU A 133 -3.75 -6.91 7.28
CA LEU A 133 -4.72 -7.23 8.33
C LEU A 133 -5.32 -5.94 8.90
N ALA A 134 -4.49 -4.95 9.21
CA ALA A 134 -4.94 -3.66 9.71
C ALA A 134 -5.91 -2.97 8.74
N LEU A 135 -5.62 -3.04 7.44
CA LEU A 135 -6.50 -2.52 6.39
C LEU A 135 -7.82 -3.26 6.30
N TRP A 136 -7.79 -4.58 6.45
CA TRP A 136 -9.00 -5.40 6.49
C TRP A 136 -9.87 -5.04 7.68
N ASP A 137 -9.28 -4.94 8.88
CA ASP A 137 -9.99 -4.59 10.10
C ASP A 137 -10.65 -3.21 10.00
N GLN A 138 -9.94 -2.24 9.42
CA GLN A 138 -10.50 -0.92 9.13
C GLN A 138 -11.70 -0.99 8.18
N MET A 139 -11.61 -1.80 7.11
CA MET A 139 -12.72 -1.96 6.17
C MET A 139 -13.94 -2.63 6.80
N VAL A 140 -13.74 -3.66 7.62
CA VAL A 140 -14.83 -4.33 8.35
C VAL A 140 -15.55 -3.33 9.28
N ILE A 141 -14.79 -2.47 9.98
CA ILE A 141 -15.39 -1.41 10.80
C ILE A 141 -16.13 -0.39 9.94
N GLN A 142 -15.60 -0.01 8.78
CA GLN A 142 -16.28 0.90 7.86
C GLN A 142 -17.57 0.29 7.29
N GLU A 143 -17.60 -1.02 7.08
CA GLU A 143 -18.80 -1.74 6.69
C GLU A 143 -19.85 -1.79 7.80
N GLN A 144 -19.44 -2.10 9.03
CA GLN A 144 -20.33 -2.08 10.20
C GLN A 144 -20.93 -0.69 10.45
N ASN A 145 -20.17 0.36 10.17
CA ASN A 145 -20.63 1.75 10.28
C ASN A 145 -21.47 2.20 9.07
N GLY A 146 -21.68 1.35 8.07
CA GLY A 146 -22.44 1.66 6.85
C GLY A 146 -21.75 2.64 5.89
N ALA A 147 -20.45 2.91 6.08
CA ALA A 147 -19.67 3.82 5.22
C ALA A 147 -19.18 3.14 3.94
N VAL A 148 -18.97 1.82 4.00
CA VAL A 148 -18.47 0.98 2.90
C VAL A 148 -19.35 -0.26 2.80
N SER A 149 -19.50 -0.82 1.60
CA SER A 149 -19.98 -2.20 1.43
C SER A 149 -18.83 -3.00 0.84
N LEU A 150 -18.44 -4.09 1.51
CA LEU A 150 -17.43 -4.99 0.98
C LEU A 150 -18.11 -5.86 -0.08
N GLU A 151 -17.59 -5.81 -1.31
CA GLU A 151 -18.11 -6.65 -2.37
C GLU A 151 -17.67 -8.10 -2.12
N SER A 152 -18.55 -8.89 -1.50
CA SER A 152 -18.36 -10.33 -1.43
C SER A 152 -18.57 -10.93 -2.83
N ASP A 153 -17.46 -11.45 -3.38
CA ASP A 153 -17.35 -12.31 -4.55
C ASP A 153 -18.00 -11.86 -5.88
N GLY A 154 -17.19 -11.25 -6.74
CA GLY A 154 -17.17 -11.48 -8.20
C GLY A 154 -18.38 -11.06 -9.05
N SER A 155 -19.49 -10.62 -8.43
CA SER A 155 -20.74 -10.30 -9.11
C SER A 155 -20.67 -8.94 -9.83
N SER A 156 -20.00 -7.95 -9.26
CA SER A 156 -19.83 -6.61 -9.84
C SER A 156 -18.92 -6.60 -11.07
N LYS A 157 -17.78 -7.32 -11.03
CA LYS A 157 -16.87 -7.46 -12.18
C LYS A 157 -17.50 -8.22 -13.35
N LYS A 158 -18.36 -9.21 -13.07
CA LYS A 158 -19.19 -9.86 -14.08
C LYS A 158 -20.23 -8.89 -14.64
N ALA A 159 -20.99 -8.21 -13.78
CA ALA A 159 -22.00 -7.25 -14.20
C ALA A 159 -21.41 -6.06 -14.98
N ALA A 160 -20.24 -5.56 -14.60
CA ALA A 160 -19.53 -4.47 -15.28
C ALA A 160 -18.96 -4.94 -16.63
N LYS A 161 -18.39 -6.14 -16.70
CA LYS A 161 -17.98 -6.75 -17.99
C LYS A 161 -19.17 -6.99 -18.90
N GLU A 162 -20.27 -7.54 -18.38
CA GLU A 162 -21.50 -7.78 -19.14
C GLU A 162 -22.11 -6.48 -19.65
N LYS A 163 -22.12 -5.42 -18.83
CA LYS A 163 -22.59 -4.10 -19.24
C LYS A 163 -21.70 -3.46 -20.29
N ALA A 164 -20.38 -3.63 -20.19
CA ALA A 164 -19.42 -3.14 -21.18
C ALA A 164 -19.53 -3.91 -22.52
N ILE A 165 -19.74 -5.22 -22.48
CA ILE A 165 -19.99 -6.05 -23.66
C ILE A 165 -21.30 -5.65 -24.33
N ALA A 166 -22.38 -5.49 -23.56
CA ALA A 166 -23.69 -5.08 -24.08
C ALA A 166 -23.67 -3.67 -24.71
N ASP A 167 -22.87 -2.74 -24.16
CA ASP A 167 -22.72 -1.40 -24.75
C ASP A 167 -21.87 -1.41 -26.03
N LEU A 168 -20.85 -2.27 -26.10
CA LEU A 168 -20.08 -2.49 -27.33
C LEU A 168 -20.93 -3.12 -28.44
N GLU A 169 -21.76 -4.11 -28.11
CA GLU A 169 -22.68 -4.75 -29.06
C GLU A 169 -23.72 -3.75 -29.59
N ARG A 170 -24.25 -2.85 -28.74
CA ARG A 170 -25.13 -1.76 -29.18
C ARG A 170 -24.43 -0.78 -30.12
N ARG A 171 -23.19 -0.40 -29.82
CA ARG A 171 -22.41 0.52 -30.67
C ARG A 171 -22.09 -0.11 -32.04
N LEU A 172 -21.76 -1.39 -32.07
CA LEU A 172 -21.54 -2.14 -33.31
C LEU A 172 -22.83 -2.28 -34.13
N ALA A 173 -23.96 -2.59 -33.49
CA ALA A 173 -25.26 -2.68 -34.17
C ALA A 173 -25.74 -1.34 -34.77
N CYS A 174 -25.38 -0.21 -34.15
CA CYS A 174 -25.65 1.13 -34.70
C CYS A 174 -24.72 1.49 -35.87
N GLN A 175 -23.54 0.89 -35.98
CA GLN A 175 -22.59 1.11 -37.08
C GLN A 175 -22.86 0.24 -38.32
N THR A 176 -23.65 -0.82 -38.19
CA THR A 176 -23.95 -1.77 -39.28
C THR A 176 -25.32 -1.58 -39.94
N LYS A 177 -26.07 -0.52 -39.61
CA LYS A 177 -27.27 -0.16 -40.37
C LYS A 177 -26.87 0.72 -41.57
N PRO A 178 -27.01 0.24 -42.82
CA PRO A 178 -26.70 1.02 -44.02
C PRO A 178 -27.65 2.21 -44.22
#